data_AF-A0A7J8MVU4-F1
#
_entry.id   AF-A0A7J8MVU4-F1
#
_cell.length_a   1.000
_cell.length_b   1.000
_cell.length_c   1.000
_cell.angle_alpha   90.00
_cell.angle_beta   90.00
_cell.angle_gamma   90.00
#
_symmetry.space_group_name_H-M   'P 1'
#
loop_
_entity.id
_entity.type
_entity.pdbx_description
1 polymer ?
#
loop_
_entity_poly.entity_id
_entity_poly.type
_entity_poly.pdbx_seq_one_letter_code
_entity_poly.pdbx_strand_id
1 'polypeptide(L)'
;MAGELVEFEEGTIGIALNLESNNVVVLMGDGFMIQEGISIKAIGKIAQILVSEAYLGCFINALAKPIDGRGMFFSENKIYYLK
;
A
#
# COMPACT_ATOMS: atom_id res chain seq x y z
N MET A 1 -4.37 1.16 13.28
CA MET A 1 -5.37 0.06 13.30
C MET A 1 -4.74 -1.17 12.64
N ALA A 2 -5.16 -2.38 12.99
CA ALA A 2 -4.69 -3.57 12.26
C ALA A 2 -5.21 -3.53 10.81
N GLY A 3 -4.34 -3.86 9.86
CA GLY A 3 -4.61 -3.77 8.43
C GLY A 3 -4.60 -2.35 7.87
N GLU A 4 -4.12 -1.35 8.62
CA GLU A 4 -4.03 0.04 8.13
C GLU A 4 -2.82 0.25 7.22
N LEU A 5 -2.95 1.12 6.21
CA LEU A 5 -1.81 1.60 5.44
C LEU A 5 -1.00 2.60 6.24
N VAL A 6 0.32 2.43 6.18
CA VAL A 6 1.32 3.35 6.72
C VAL A 6 2.27 3.79 5.61
N GLU A 7 2.81 4.99 5.74
CA GLU A 7 3.79 5.55 4.84
C GLU A 7 5.05 5.93 5.62
N PHE A 8 6.20 5.46 5.15
CA PHE A 8 7.51 5.82 5.67
C PHE A 8 7.94 7.18 5.07
N GLU A 9 8.81 7.94 5.76
CA GLU A 9 9.27 9.26 5.28
C GLU A 9 9.87 9.23 3.86
N GLU A 10 10.51 8.13 3.49
CA GLU A 10 11.08 7.88 2.17
C GLU A 10 10.04 7.55 1.08
N GLY A 11 8.78 7.33 1.45
CA GLY A 11 7.65 7.03 0.56
C GLY A 11 7.31 5.54 0.40
N THR A 12 8.05 4.63 1.05
CA THR A 12 7.68 3.21 1.12
C THR A 12 6.32 3.07 1.82
N ILE A 13 5.42 2.27 1.24
CA ILE A 13 4.12 1.97 1.84
C ILE A 13 4.22 0.66 2.60
N GLY A 14 3.57 0.57 3.75
CA GLY A 14 3.42 -0.66 4.51
C GLY A 14 1.98 -0.92 4.94
N ILE A 15 1.73 -2.13 5.41
CA ILE A 15 0.47 -2.51 6.08
C ILE A 15 0.81 -2.84 7.53
N ALA A 16 0.20 -2.12 8.47
CA ALA A 16 0.34 -2.38 9.89
C ALA A 16 -0.38 -3.68 10.26
N LEU A 17 0.36 -4.71 10.67
CA LEU A 17 -0.16 -5.98 11.16
C LEU A 17 -0.03 -6.05 12.68
N ASN A 18 -1.17 -6.20 13.35
CA ASN A 18 -1.33 -6.36 14.80
C ASN A 18 -0.98 -5.13 15.68
N LEU A 19 -1.70 -5.02 16.81
CA LEU A 19 -1.75 -3.91 17.77
C LEU A 19 -1.15 -4.29 19.15
N GLU A 20 -0.35 -5.34 19.21
CA GLU A 20 0.37 -5.74 20.43
C GLU A 20 1.73 -5.03 20.50
N SER A 21 2.38 -5.12 21.67
CA SER A 21 3.47 -4.25 22.15
C SER A 21 4.65 -4.04 21.18
N ASN A 22 4.81 -4.91 20.19
CA ASN A 22 5.77 -4.79 19.09
C ASN A 22 5.01 -4.66 17.76
N ASN A 23 4.48 -3.47 17.46
CA ASN A 23 3.77 -3.21 16.20
C ASN A 23 4.60 -3.71 15.00
N VAL A 24 4.03 -4.62 14.20
CA VAL A 24 4.71 -5.18 13.01
C VAL A 24 4.15 -4.51 11.77
N VAL A 25 5.01 -4.20 10.80
CA VAL A 25 4.60 -3.65 9.51
C VAL A 25 5.14 -4.54 8.41
N VAL A 26 4.28 -4.94 7.47
CA VAL A 26 4.71 -5.59 6.23
C VAL A 26 4.96 -4.52 5.19
N LEU A 27 6.16 -4.52 4.62
CA LEU A 27 6.58 -3.55 3.61
C LEU A 27 6.04 -3.94 2.24
N MET A 28 5.53 -2.94 1.50
CA MET A 28 5.09 -3.06 0.11
C MET A 28 6.18 -2.50 -0.82
N GLY A 29 7.38 -3.06 -0.70
CA GLY A 29 8.60 -2.60 -1.37
C GLY A 29 9.82 -3.40 -0.93
N ASP A 30 11.01 -2.95 -1.31
CA ASP A 30 12.28 -3.62 -0.97
C ASP A 30 12.80 -3.25 0.43
N GLY A 31 12.44 -2.07 0.94
CA GLY A 31 12.79 -1.61 2.28
C GLY A 31 14.26 -1.28 2.46
N PHE A 32 15.04 -1.12 1.38
CA PHE A 32 16.50 -0.93 1.49
C PHE A 32 16.91 0.37 2.19
N MET A 33 16.05 1.37 2.17
CA MET A 33 16.32 2.68 2.77
C MET A 33 15.79 2.79 4.22
N ILE A 34 15.06 1.77 4.69
CA ILE A 34 14.45 1.78 6.02
C ILE A 34 15.50 1.49 7.08
N GLN A 35 15.56 2.36 8.08
CA GLN A 35 16.48 2.28 9.21
C GLN A 35 15.74 2.53 10.53
N GLU A 36 16.35 2.10 11.63
CA GLU A 36 15.85 2.40 12.96
C GLU A 36 15.76 3.91 13.18
N GLY A 37 14.67 4.37 13.81
CA GLY A 37 14.44 5.78 14.09
C GLY A 37 13.74 6.56 12.97
N ILE A 38 13.50 5.96 11.80
CA ILE A 38 12.67 6.59 10.76
C ILE A 38 11.23 6.72 11.22
N SER A 39 10.64 7.89 10.99
CA SER A 39 9.23 8.12 11.29
C SER A 39 8.33 7.42 10.28
N ILE A 40 7.21 6.91 10.79
CA ILE A 40 6.11 6.39 9.98
C ILE A 40 4.86 7.19 10.23
N LYS A 41 4.06 7.38 9.19
CA LYS A 41 2.78 8.08 9.27
C LYS A 41 1.64 7.13 8.93
N ALA A 42 0.65 7.10 9.82
CA ALA A 42 -0.60 6.41 9.57
C ALA A 42 -1.42 7.17 8.51
N ILE A 43 -1.90 6.46 7.49
CA ILE A 43 -2.69 7.06 6.40
C ILE A 43 -4.17 7.20 6.81
N GLY A 44 -4.63 6.53 7.86
CA GLY A 44 -6.02 6.54 8.31
C GLY A 44 -6.95 5.72 7.42
N LYS A 45 -6.40 4.84 6.57
CA LYS A 45 -7.14 3.99 5.64
C LYS A 45 -6.76 2.55 5.84
N ILE A 46 -7.76 1.68 5.99
CA ILE A 46 -7.56 0.23 5.91
C ILE A 46 -7.00 -0.08 4.52
N ALA A 47 -6.07 -1.03 4.46
CA ALA A 47 -5.46 -1.52 3.24
C ALA A 47 -6.54 -1.84 2.22
N GLN A 48 -6.53 -1.08 1.13
CA GLN A 48 -7.55 -1.11 0.11
C GLN A 48 -6.96 -0.74 -1.24
N ILE A 49 -7.53 -1.29 -2.30
CA ILE A 49 -7.20 -0.96 -3.68
C ILE A 49 -8.44 -0.47 -4.41
N LEU A 50 -8.19 0.40 -5.38
CA LEU A 50 -9.19 0.79 -6.35
C LEU A 50 -9.27 -0.28 -7.44
N VAL A 51 -10.49 -0.54 -7.91
CA VAL A 51 -10.76 -1.52 -8.97
C VAL A 51 -11.56 -0.85 -10.08
N SER A 52 -11.18 -1.16 -11.32
CA SER A 52 -11.70 -0.60 -12.55
C SER A 52 -11.57 -1.64 -13.67
N GLU A 53 -12.45 -1.60 -14.66
CA GLU A 53 -12.30 -2.40 -15.88
C GLU A 53 -11.02 -2.03 -16.65
N ALA A 54 -10.51 -0.81 -16.45
CA ALA A 54 -9.26 -0.34 -17.04
C ALA A 54 -8.02 -1.17 -16.65
N TYR A 55 -8.09 -2.00 -15.59
CA TYR A 55 -7.00 -2.91 -15.22
C TYR A 55 -6.89 -4.15 -16.11
N LEU A 56 -7.91 -4.47 -16.91
CA LEU A 56 -7.89 -5.65 -17.79
C LEU A 56 -6.74 -5.57 -18.80
N GLY A 57 -5.91 -6.62 -18.85
CA GLY A 57 -4.75 -6.67 -19.75
C GLY A 57 -3.54 -5.84 -19.30
N CYS A 58 -3.56 -5.30 -18.08
CA CYS A 58 -2.47 -4.51 -17.53
C CYS A 58 -1.64 -5.30 -16.52
N PHE A 59 -0.36 -4.92 -16.40
CA PHE A 59 0.48 -5.42 -15.32
C PHE A 59 0.48 -4.40 -14.19
N ILE A 60 0.03 -4.83 -13.02
CA ILE A 60 -0.06 -4.01 -11.81
C ILE A 60 0.71 -4.67 -10.66
N ASN A 61 1.15 -3.85 -9.71
CA ASN A 61 1.70 -4.33 -8.45
C ASN A 61 0.59 -4.57 -7.40
N ALA A 62 0.99 -5.01 -6.20
CA ALA A 62 0.09 -5.32 -5.08
C ALA A 62 -0.74 -4.12 -4.59
N LEU A 63 -0.33 -2.89 -4.90
CA LEU A 63 -1.05 -1.65 -4.58
C LEU A 63 -1.89 -1.13 -5.75
N ALA A 64 -2.15 -1.99 -6.75
CA ALA A 64 -2.88 -1.65 -7.97
C ALA A 64 -2.28 -0.47 -8.77
N LYS A 65 -0.96 -0.26 -8.66
CA LYS A 65 -0.23 0.71 -9.49
C LYS A 65 0.26 0.02 -10.77
N PRO A 66 0.09 0.66 -11.96
CA PRO A 66 0.65 0.15 -13.22
C PRO A 66 2.17 0.04 -13.14
N ILE A 67 2.70 -1.10 -13.61
CA ILE A 67 4.15 -1.33 -13.75
C ILE A 67 4.57 -1.57 -15.20
N ASP A 68 3.63 -1.50 -16.13
CA ASP A 68 3.85 -1.68 -17.57
C ASP A 68 4.13 -0.36 -18.32
N GLY A 69 4.24 0.76 -17.62
CA GLY A 69 4.55 2.06 -18.21
C GLY A 69 3.40 2.70 -19.01
N ARG A 70 2.18 2.14 -18.95
CA ARG A 70 1.02 2.62 -19.74
C ARG A 70 0.25 3.80 -19.13
N GLY A 71 0.75 4.39 -18.03
CA GLY A 71 0.12 5.53 -17.35
C GLY A 71 -0.96 5.12 -16.34
N MET A 72 -1.55 6.10 -15.64
CA MET A 72 -2.54 5.85 -14.59
C MET A 72 -3.89 5.41 -15.15
N PHE A 73 -4.53 4.46 -14.47
CA PHE A 73 -5.90 4.04 -14.78
C PHE A 73 -6.91 5.02 -14.18
N PHE A 74 -7.96 5.35 -14.93
CA PHE A 74 -9.13 6.01 -14.37
C PHE A 74 -9.95 4.98 -13.58
N SER A 75 -10.10 5.25 -12.29
CA SER A 75 -10.84 4.37 -11.39
C SER A 75 -12.34 4.65 -11.45
N GLU A 76 -13.13 3.58 -11.46
CA GLU A 76 -14.52 3.64 -11.01
C GLU A 76 -14.58 3.56 -9.47
N ASN A 77 -15.70 3.92 -8.85
CA ASN A 77 -15.87 4.03 -7.39
C ASN A 77 -15.86 2.69 -6.61
N LYS A 78 -15.25 1.61 -7.14
CA LYS A 78 -15.18 0.31 -6.48
C LYS A 78 -13.88 0.18 -5.69
N ILE A 79 -14.02 -0.03 -4.39
CA ILE A 79 -12.92 -0.25 -3.45
C ILE A 79 -12.98 -1.69 -2.96
N TYR A 80 -11.85 -2.40 -2.98
CA TYR A 80 -11.70 -3.72 -2.36
C TYR A 80 -10.68 -3.65 -1.23
N TYR A 81 -11.04 -4.18 -0.07
CA TYR A 81 -10.15 -4.28 1.08
C TYR A 81 -9.21 -5.45 0.91
N LEU A 82 -7.93 -5.22 1.17
CA LEU A 82 -6.92 -6.27 1.24
C LEU A 82 -7.14 -7.03 2.54
N LYS A 83 -7.51 -8.31 2.43
CA LYS A 83 -7.69 -9.22 3.58
C LYS A 83 -6.45 -10.07 3.78
#